data_AF-A0A6L9ILE4-F1
#
_entry.id   AF-A0A6L9ILE4-F1
#
_cell.length_a   1.000
_cell.length_b   1.000
_cell.length_c   1.000
_cell.angle_alpha   90.00
_cell.angle_beta   90.00
_cell.angle_gamma   90.00
#
_symmetry.space_group_name_H-M   'P 1'
#
loop_
_entity.id
_entity.type
_entity.pdbx_description
1 polymer ?
#
loop_
_entity_poly.entity_id
_entity_poly.type
_entity_poly.pdbx_seq_one_letter_code
_entity_poly.pdbx_strand_id
1 'polypeptide(L)'
;MINRKTFEYGFYAAVIAVILALTGLFSIFEQRFVIDDRLTLSAVALVLMLGTAAYFTGSQVKNGDRVALTINTVVGSVIVGGALALLIVIEATIDLTFVFPNTINPVGEALSFGAEYPGSLIALLVFSAGVGAVMSGLLIIPARARQMILASAGLTIVIGLLRNQIDSLITLSDALALAAAFGLGFGVAVRRGADLPTGQRLLLAALPGVGLGAVLGVIASGGGVAEGGILRIGENAPLILGTGADAGLIAAALSLAVILGAVGAVGGLLMRSTRTFHDGMLYLVASLLIFGVLNWQ
;
A
#
# COMPACT_ATOMS: atom_id res chain seq x y z
N MET A 1 36.11 -7.18 -0.30
CA MET A 1 36.43 -7.18 1.15
C MET A 1 35.19 -6.77 1.94
N ILE A 2 34.93 -7.39 3.10
CA ILE A 2 33.79 -7.04 3.97
C ILE A 2 34.14 -5.77 4.76
N ASN A 3 33.25 -4.78 4.73
CA ASN A 3 33.45 -3.53 5.46
C ASN A 3 33.02 -3.72 6.92
N ARG A 4 33.77 -3.17 7.90
CA ARG A 4 33.36 -3.17 9.31
C ARG A 4 31.95 -2.59 9.52
N LYS A 5 31.61 -1.56 8.73
CA LYS A 5 30.29 -0.93 8.75
C LYS A 5 29.15 -1.90 8.40
N THR A 6 29.43 -2.95 7.63
CA THR A 6 28.44 -3.98 7.27
C THR A 6 27.94 -4.72 8.50
N PHE A 7 28.85 -5.07 9.42
CA PHE A 7 28.48 -5.69 10.69
C PHE A 7 27.73 -4.72 11.60
N GLU A 8 28.17 -3.45 11.68
CA GLU A 8 27.51 -2.44 12.51
C GLU A 8 26.06 -2.20 12.06
N TYR A 9 25.83 -1.93 10.77
CA TYR A 9 24.47 -1.73 10.24
C TYR A 9 23.63 -3.00 10.24
N GLY A 10 24.22 -4.15 9.89
CA GLY A 10 23.54 -5.44 9.93
C GLY A 10 23.06 -5.78 11.34
N PHE A 11 23.88 -5.53 12.35
CA PHE A 11 23.53 -5.75 13.74
C PHE A 11 22.42 -4.81 14.22
N TYR A 12 22.47 -3.51 13.89
CA TYR A 12 21.38 -2.59 14.22
C TYR A 12 20.05 -3.00 13.58
N ALA A 13 20.07 -3.38 12.30
CA ALA A 13 18.89 -3.88 11.61
C ALA A 13 18.37 -5.19 12.22
N ALA A 14 19.27 -6.09 12.63
CA ALA A 14 18.92 -7.34 13.29
C ALA A 14 18.24 -7.10 14.65
N VAL A 15 18.77 -6.19 15.47
CA VAL A 15 18.13 -5.82 16.75
C VAL A 15 16.74 -5.24 16.52
N ILE A 16 16.57 -4.33 15.55
CA ILE A 16 15.26 -3.77 15.20
C ILE A 16 14.31 -4.88 14.74
N ALA A 17 14.76 -5.78 13.87
CA ALA A 17 13.93 -6.88 13.36
C ALA A 17 13.50 -7.84 14.47
N VAL A 18 14.40 -8.17 15.41
CA VAL A 18 14.08 -9.00 16.58
C VAL A 18 13.06 -8.30 17.48
N ILE A 19 13.23 -7.01 17.77
CA ILE A 19 12.25 -6.24 18.55
C ILE A 19 10.88 -6.27 17.87
N LEU A 20 10.82 -5.98 16.55
CA LEU A 20 9.57 -6.02 15.80
C LEU A 20 8.93 -7.41 15.78
N ALA A 21 9.73 -8.47 15.64
CA ALA A 21 9.25 -9.84 15.71
C ALA A 21 8.63 -10.15 17.09
N LEU A 22 9.31 -9.76 18.16
CA LEU A 22 8.82 -9.94 19.54
C LEU A 22 7.54 -9.15 19.84
N THR A 23 7.24 -8.07 19.10
CA THR A 23 5.94 -7.38 19.24
C THR A 23 4.75 -8.16 18.66
N GLY A 24 4.97 -9.30 18.00
CA GLY A 24 3.91 -10.07 17.35
C GLY A 24 3.41 -9.45 16.04
N LEU A 25 4.15 -8.49 15.48
CA LEU A 25 3.80 -7.80 14.23
C LEU A 25 3.59 -8.77 13.07
N PHE A 26 4.40 -9.83 12.98
CA PHE A 26 4.26 -10.84 11.92
C PHE A 26 2.93 -11.58 12.00
N SER A 27 2.49 -11.98 13.20
CA SER A 27 1.21 -12.67 13.40
C SER A 27 0.01 -11.79 12.99
N ILE A 28 0.05 -10.50 13.33
CA ILE A 28 -1.01 -9.54 12.93
C ILE A 28 -1.02 -9.33 11.41
N PHE A 29 0.15 -9.32 10.78
CA PHE A 29 0.29 -9.08 9.34
C PHE A 29 0.04 -10.33 8.48
N GLU A 30 0.13 -11.51 9.07
CA GLU A 30 -0.11 -12.78 8.37
C GLU A 30 -1.56 -12.88 7.88
N GLN A 31 -2.50 -12.34 8.66
CA GLN A 31 -3.93 -12.28 8.33
C GLN A 31 -4.27 -11.24 7.25
N ARG A 32 -3.28 -10.49 6.75
CA ARG A 32 -3.48 -9.42 5.76
C ARG A 32 -2.78 -9.75 4.46
N PHE A 33 -3.54 -9.92 3.39
CA PHE A 33 -3.01 -10.16 2.05
C PHE A 33 -2.75 -8.82 1.32
N VAL A 34 -1.58 -8.74 0.69
CA VAL A 34 -1.22 -7.66 -0.25
C VAL A 34 -1.62 -8.05 -1.67
N ILE A 35 -1.45 -9.32 -2.01
CA ILE A 35 -1.94 -9.95 -3.24
C ILE A 35 -2.71 -11.20 -2.80
N ASP A 36 -3.97 -11.32 -3.22
CA ASP A 36 -4.89 -12.40 -2.81
C ASP A 36 -4.22 -13.76 -2.92
N ASP A 37 -4.15 -14.48 -1.79
CA ASP A 37 -3.62 -15.84 -1.65
C ASP A 37 -2.18 -16.04 -2.15
N ARG A 38 -1.42 -14.96 -2.41
CA ARG A 38 -0.06 -15.05 -2.98
C ARG A 38 0.99 -14.34 -2.14
N LEU A 39 0.65 -13.17 -1.59
CA LEU A 39 1.62 -12.35 -0.87
C LEU A 39 0.99 -11.77 0.39
N THR A 40 1.38 -12.28 1.54
CA THR A 40 0.97 -11.76 2.85
C THR A 40 1.79 -10.53 3.22
N LEU A 41 1.21 -9.66 4.06
CA LEU A 41 1.90 -8.48 4.57
C LEU A 41 3.07 -8.87 5.48
N SER A 42 2.99 -10.02 6.16
CA SER A 42 4.10 -10.58 6.95
C SER A 42 5.31 -10.91 6.07
N ALA A 43 5.10 -11.52 4.90
CA ALA A 43 6.16 -11.76 3.92
C ALA A 43 6.75 -10.46 3.37
N VAL A 44 5.91 -9.46 3.09
CA VAL A 44 6.38 -8.12 2.68
C VAL A 44 7.22 -7.47 3.77
N ALA A 45 6.77 -7.50 5.03
CA ALA A 45 7.51 -6.96 6.15
C ALA A 45 8.87 -7.66 6.33
N LEU A 46 8.90 -8.99 6.16
CA LEU A 46 10.14 -9.77 6.18
C LEU A 46 11.11 -9.32 5.07
N VAL A 47 10.63 -9.22 3.82
CA VAL A 47 11.42 -8.74 2.68
C VAL A 47 11.90 -7.30 2.90
N LEU A 48 11.09 -6.44 3.49
CA LEU A 48 11.48 -5.07 3.82
C LEU A 48 12.59 -5.04 4.88
N MET A 49 12.49 -5.82 5.95
CA MET A 49 13.54 -5.89 6.98
C MET A 49 14.85 -6.44 6.43
N LEU A 50 14.79 -7.60 5.77
CA LEU A 50 15.96 -8.24 5.16
C LEU A 50 16.56 -7.39 4.04
N GLY A 51 15.69 -6.77 3.24
CA GLY A 51 16.05 -5.97 2.08
C GLY A 51 16.61 -4.59 2.44
N THR A 52 16.07 -3.93 3.47
CA THR A 52 16.62 -2.66 3.96
C THR A 52 18.02 -2.84 4.54
N ALA A 53 18.24 -3.90 5.34
CA ALA A 53 19.56 -4.24 5.84
C ALA A 53 20.56 -4.52 4.70
N ALA A 54 20.15 -5.31 3.70
CA ALA A 54 20.95 -5.57 2.51
C ALA A 54 21.26 -4.27 1.74
N TYR A 55 20.25 -3.43 1.51
CA TYR A 55 20.40 -2.17 0.79
C TYR A 55 21.37 -1.21 1.50
N PHE A 56 21.22 -1.02 2.82
CA PHE A 56 22.10 -0.13 3.58
C PHE A 56 23.54 -0.63 3.58
N THR A 57 23.76 -1.92 3.85
CA THR A 57 25.11 -2.50 3.86
C THR A 57 25.78 -2.47 2.48
N GLY A 58 25.03 -2.75 1.41
CA GLY A 58 25.53 -2.65 0.03
C GLY A 58 25.84 -1.23 -0.43
N SER A 59 25.02 -0.25 -0.02
CA SER A 59 25.18 1.16 -0.42
C SER A 59 26.48 1.80 0.08
N GLN A 60 27.12 1.21 1.09
CA GLN A 60 28.40 1.68 1.66
C GLN A 60 29.63 1.18 0.89
N VAL A 61 29.45 0.26 -0.07
CA VAL A 61 30.55 -0.23 -0.90
C VAL A 61 30.88 0.82 -1.95
N LYS A 62 32.16 1.23 -2.02
CA LYS A 62 32.62 2.23 -3.00
C LYS A 62 32.38 1.74 -4.43
N ASN A 63 31.96 2.65 -5.31
CA ASN A 63 31.67 2.39 -6.71
C ASN A 63 32.86 1.66 -7.40
N GLY A 64 32.62 0.43 -7.86
CA GLY A 64 33.57 -0.32 -8.70
C GLY A 64 33.59 -1.83 -8.47
N ASP A 65 33.44 -2.28 -7.23
CA ASP A 65 33.56 -3.71 -6.89
C ASP A 65 32.18 -4.40 -6.75
N ARG A 66 31.71 -4.99 -7.86
CA ARG A 66 30.43 -5.72 -7.91
C ARG A 66 30.41 -6.95 -7.00
N VAL A 67 31.56 -7.60 -6.82
CA VAL A 67 31.69 -8.79 -5.98
C VAL A 67 31.60 -8.39 -4.52
N ALA A 68 32.32 -7.34 -4.10
CA ALA A 68 32.18 -6.81 -2.74
C ALA A 68 30.76 -6.31 -2.47
N LEU A 69 30.10 -5.66 -3.43
CA LEU A 69 28.71 -5.22 -3.28
C LEU A 69 27.77 -6.41 -3.02
N THR A 70 27.90 -7.49 -3.79
CA THR A 70 27.10 -8.71 -3.59
C THR A 70 27.38 -9.39 -2.25
N ILE A 71 28.65 -9.51 -1.85
CA ILE A 71 29.01 -10.12 -0.57
C ILE A 71 28.45 -9.28 0.59
N ASN A 72 28.59 -7.95 0.58
CA ASN A 72 28.14 -7.11 1.69
C ASN A 72 26.61 -7.07 1.81
N THR A 73 25.87 -7.03 0.69
CA THR A 73 24.39 -7.10 0.70
C THR A 73 23.88 -8.43 1.22
N VAL A 74 24.45 -9.55 0.77
CA VAL A 74 24.10 -10.91 1.24
C VAL A 74 24.42 -11.07 2.72
N VAL A 75 25.63 -10.70 3.15
CA VAL A 75 26.02 -10.77 4.57
C VAL A 75 25.11 -9.90 5.43
N GLY A 76 24.79 -8.68 5.01
CA GLY A 76 23.87 -7.80 5.75
C GLY A 76 22.49 -8.41 5.93
N SER A 77 21.93 -9.03 4.89
CA SER A 77 20.63 -9.71 4.96
C SER A 77 20.68 -10.98 5.82
N VAL A 78 21.73 -11.78 5.67
CA VAL A 78 21.94 -13.03 6.43
C VAL A 78 22.17 -12.77 7.92
N ILE A 79 22.78 -11.64 8.32
CA ILE A 79 22.88 -11.27 9.74
C ILE A 79 21.48 -11.09 10.35
N VAL A 80 20.57 -10.41 9.65
CA VAL A 80 19.18 -10.23 10.09
C VAL A 80 18.43 -11.56 10.08
N GLY A 81 18.55 -12.33 9.00
CA GLY A 81 17.95 -13.67 8.90
C GLY A 81 18.45 -14.63 9.99
N GLY A 82 19.74 -14.57 10.34
CA GLY A 82 20.35 -15.35 11.40
C GLY A 82 19.87 -14.95 12.80
N ALA A 83 19.66 -13.65 13.05
CA ALA A 83 19.08 -13.19 14.31
C ALA A 83 17.63 -13.64 14.47
N LEU A 84 16.83 -13.58 13.40
CA LEU A 84 15.46 -14.11 13.37
C LEU A 84 15.44 -15.64 13.48
N ALA A 85 16.41 -16.35 12.87
CA ALA A 85 16.57 -17.79 13.03
C ALA A 85 16.91 -18.18 14.47
N LEU A 86 17.75 -17.40 15.14
CA LEU A 86 18.06 -17.59 16.55
C LEU A 86 16.81 -17.36 17.43
N LEU A 87 15.96 -16.41 17.06
CA LEU A 87 14.65 -16.21 17.72
C LEU A 87 13.74 -17.44 17.56
N ILE A 88 13.68 -18.06 16.36
CA ILE A 88 12.96 -19.34 16.14
C ILE A 88 13.48 -20.43 17.09
N VAL A 89 14.82 -20.57 17.23
CA VAL A 89 15.42 -21.57 18.11
C VAL A 89 15.06 -21.32 19.58
N ILE A 90 15.07 -20.05 20.01
CA ILE A 90 14.69 -19.66 21.37
C ILE A 90 13.22 -20.04 21.62
N GLU A 91 12.30 -19.69 20.71
CA GLU A 91 10.87 -20.02 20.84
C GLU A 91 10.63 -21.54 20.87
N ALA A 92 11.37 -22.31 20.08
CA ALA A 92 11.25 -23.77 20.06
C ALA A 92 11.77 -24.43 21.36
N THR A 93 12.62 -23.74 22.13
CA THR A 93 13.26 -24.29 23.34
C THR A 93 12.69 -23.72 24.63
N ILE A 94 12.18 -22.49 24.60
CA ILE A 94 11.75 -21.70 25.75
C ILE A 94 10.32 -21.24 25.51
N ASP A 95 9.42 -21.52 26.47
CA ASP A 95 8.06 -20.99 26.42
C ASP A 95 8.07 -19.47 26.62
N LEU A 96 7.94 -18.74 25.51
CA LEU A 96 7.89 -17.28 25.49
C LEU A 96 6.58 -16.72 26.04
N THR A 97 5.54 -17.55 26.22
CA THR A 97 4.23 -17.13 26.76
C THR A 97 4.37 -16.55 28.17
N PHE A 98 5.35 -17.01 28.94
CA PHE A 98 5.64 -16.46 30.27
C PHE A 98 6.03 -14.97 30.24
N VAL A 99 6.77 -14.54 29.21
CA VAL A 99 7.22 -13.15 29.05
C VAL A 99 6.22 -12.34 28.22
N PHE A 100 5.60 -12.98 27.23
CA PHE A 100 4.69 -12.36 26.28
C PHE A 100 3.34 -13.11 26.23
N PRO A 101 2.47 -12.92 27.24
CA PRO A 101 1.21 -13.68 27.36
C PRO A 101 0.21 -13.42 26.23
N ASN A 102 0.39 -12.36 25.44
CA ASN A 102 -0.49 -12.03 24.31
C ASN A 102 0.02 -12.54 22.95
N THR A 103 1.19 -13.19 22.88
CA THR A 103 1.71 -13.76 21.64
C THR A 103 1.68 -15.28 21.74
N ILE A 104 0.63 -15.89 21.18
CA ILE A 104 0.44 -17.35 21.18
C ILE A 104 1.49 -18.04 20.28
N ASN A 105 2.07 -17.33 19.29
CA ASN A 105 3.24 -17.73 18.49
C ASN A 105 3.89 -16.47 17.90
N PRO A 106 4.84 -15.82 18.59
CA PRO A 106 5.40 -14.55 18.14
C PRO A 106 6.13 -14.64 16.79
N VAL A 107 6.71 -15.80 16.45
CA VAL A 107 7.47 -15.99 15.21
C VAL A 107 6.59 -16.33 13.99
N GLY A 108 5.34 -16.76 14.18
CA GLY A 108 4.36 -16.95 13.09
C GLY A 108 4.74 -17.96 11.99
N GLU A 109 3.78 -18.29 11.13
CA GLU A 109 4.02 -19.16 9.96
C GLU A 109 4.90 -18.44 8.93
N ALA A 110 4.90 -17.10 8.97
CA ALA A 110 5.66 -16.25 8.07
C ALA A 110 7.19 -16.41 8.16
N LEU A 111 7.76 -16.57 9.37
CA LEU A 111 9.22 -16.77 9.52
C LEU A 111 9.63 -18.22 9.29
N SER A 112 8.72 -19.16 9.53
CA SER A 112 8.96 -20.59 9.32
C SER A 112 8.68 -21.06 7.90
N PHE A 113 7.99 -20.23 7.08
CA PHE A 113 7.48 -20.58 5.76
C PHE A 113 6.61 -21.85 5.77
N GLY A 114 5.92 -22.11 6.89
CA GLY A 114 5.14 -23.34 7.11
C GLY A 114 5.99 -24.62 7.21
N ALA A 115 7.31 -24.52 7.26
CA ALA A 115 8.20 -25.68 7.38
C ALA A 115 8.42 -26.09 8.85
N GLU A 116 8.47 -27.41 9.09
CA GLU A 116 8.81 -27.96 10.41
C GLU A 116 10.27 -27.65 10.80
N TYR A 117 10.53 -27.54 12.11
CA TYR A 117 11.88 -27.41 12.63
C TYR A 117 12.69 -28.71 12.37
N PRO A 118 13.93 -28.66 11.85
CA PRO A 118 14.80 -27.50 11.64
C PRO A 118 14.75 -26.89 10.22
N GLY A 119 13.89 -27.40 9.33
CA GLY A 119 13.79 -26.96 7.94
C GLY A 119 13.51 -25.46 7.77
N SER A 120 12.71 -24.89 8.68
CA SER A 120 12.44 -23.44 8.76
C SER A 120 13.69 -22.57 8.88
N LEU A 121 14.70 -23.01 9.65
CA LEU A 121 15.95 -22.26 9.82
C LEU A 121 16.72 -22.16 8.51
N ILE A 122 16.82 -23.29 7.79
CA ILE A 122 17.53 -23.36 6.51
C ILE A 122 16.78 -22.53 5.47
N ALA A 123 15.45 -22.66 5.42
CA ALA A 123 14.60 -21.88 4.53
C ALA A 123 14.78 -20.37 4.75
N LEU A 124 14.77 -19.91 6.01
CA LEU A 124 14.95 -18.50 6.35
C LEU A 124 16.35 -17.97 5.98
N LEU A 125 17.39 -18.75 6.23
CA LEU A 125 18.76 -18.37 5.86
C LEU A 125 18.93 -18.29 4.34
N VAL A 126 18.41 -19.28 3.60
CA VAL A 126 18.44 -19.29 2.13
C VAL A 126 17.62 -18.12 1.57
N PHE A 127 16.43 -17.88 2.12
CA PHE A 127 15.58 -16.75 1.73
C PHE A 127 16.28 -15.42 1.97
N SER A 128 16.90 -15.22 3.15
CA SER A 128 17.65 -14.00 3.45
C SER A 128 18.84 -13.79 2.52
N ALA A 129 19.60 -14.85 2.19
CA ALA A 129 20.66 -14.77 1.19
C ALA A 129 20.12 -14.40 -0.19
N GLY A 130 18.97 -14.97 -0.58
CA GLY A 130 18.27 -14.64 -1.82
C GLY A 130 17.84 -13.18 -1.90
N VAL A 131 17.20 -12.65 -0.84
CA VAL A 131 16.81 -11.23 -0.74
C VAL A 131 18.04 -10.32 -0.82
N GLY A 132 19.14 -10.67 -0.14
CA GLY A 132 20.40 -9.95 -0.24
C GLY A 132 20.95 -9.90 -1.67
N ALA A 133 20.91 -11.02 -2.40
CA ALA A 133 21.32 -11.09 -3.79
C ALA A 133 20.43 -10.25 -4.72
N VAL A 134 19.10 -10.26 -4.51
CA VAL A 134 18.16 -9.43 -5.27
C VAL A 134 18.46 -7.94 -5.03
N MET A 135 18.72 -7.53 -3.79
CA MET A 135 19.08 -6.15 -3.46
C MET A 135 20.43 -5.74 -4.03
N SER A 136 21.40 -6.67 -4.14
CA SER A 136 22.64 -6.45 -4.89
C SER A 136 22.35 -6.06 -6.34
N GLY A 137 21.50 -6.84 -7.01
CA GLY A 137 21.05 -6.55 -8.38
C GLY A 137 20.40 -5.17 -8.49
N LEU A 138 19.53 -4.84 -7.54
CA LEU A 138 18.86 -3.54 -7.48
C LEU A 138 19.86 -2.37 -7.33
N LEU A 139 20.95 -2.54 -6.59
CA LEU A 139 21.97 -1.50 -6.40
C LEU A 139 22.85 -1.26 -7.64
N ILE A 140 22.98 -2.26 -8.53
CA ILE A 140 23.73 -2.14 -9.79
C ILE A 140 22.94 -1.29 -10.82
N ILE A 141 21.62 -1.24 -10.69
CA ILE A 141 20.73 -0.47 -11.58
C ILE A 141 20.96 1.04 -11.39
N PRO A 142 20.88 1.87 -12.46
CA PRO A 142 20.97 3.32 -12.36
C PRO A 142 19.96 3.90 -11.35
N ALA A 143 20.38 4.94 -10.62
CA ALA A 143 19.60 5.52 -9.53
C ALA A 143 18.16 5.89 -9.91
N ARG A 144 17.93 6.35 -11.17
CA ARG A 144 16.60 6.68 -11.68
C ARG A 144 15.69 5.45 -11.76
N ALA A 145 16.14 4.37 -12.40
CA ALA A 145 15.36 3.14 -12.53
C ALA A 145 15.16 2.46 -11.17
N ARG A 146 16.17 2.51 -10.29
CA ARG A 146 16.06 2.02 -8.92
C ARG A 146 14.97 2.76 -8.12
N GLN A 147 14.92 4.09 -8.22
CA GLN A 147 13.88 4.89 -7.58
C GLN A 147 12.49 4.55 -8.13
N MET A 148 12.35 4.35 -9.45
CA MET A 148 11.08 3.93 -10.06
C MET A 148 10.61 2.57 -9.53
N ILE A 149 11.52 1.58 -9.47
CA ILE A 149 11.22 0.24 -8.94
C ILE A 149 10.79 0.32 -7.47
N LEU A 150 11.59 0.99 -6.62
CA LEU A 150 11.28 1.12 -5.20
C LEU A 150 9.98 1.90 -4.95
N ALA A 151 9.73 2.97 -5.71
CA ALA A 151 8.49 3.73 -5.61
C ALA A 151 7.27 2.90 -6.03
N SER A 152 7.38 2.12 -7.12
CA SER A 152 6.31 1.23 -7.58
C SER A 152 6.02 0.10 -6.59
N ALA A 153 7.07 -0.52 -6.01
CA ALA A 153 6.94 -1.53 -4.98
C ALA A 153 6.31 -0.94 -3.70
N GLY A 154 6.78 0.23 -3.26
CA GLY A 154 6.20 0.95 -2.12
C GLY A 154 4.74 1.30 -2.33
N LEU A 155 4.38 1.79 -3.52
CA LEU A 155 2.99 2.10 -3.86
C LEU A 155 2.12 0.84 -3.88
N THR A 156 2.63 -0.27 -4.42
CA THR A 156 1.94 -1.57 -4.43
C THR A 156 1.64 -2.04 -3.00
N ILE A 157 2.61 -1.91 -2.09
CA ILE A 157 2.43 -2.25 -0.68
C ILE A 157 1.39 -1.35 -0.03
N VAL A 158 1.44 -0.03 -0.26
CA VAL A 158 0.46 0.92 0.26
C VAL A 158 -0.94 0.61 -0.27
N ILE A 159 -1.08 0.32 -1.56
CA ILE A 159 -2.37 -0.05 -2.16
C ILE A 159 -2.88 -1.36 -1.55
N GLY A 160 -2.03 -2.39 -1.41
CA GLY A 160 -2.44 -3.66 -0.80
C GLY A 160 -2.82 -3.50 0.68
N LEU A 161 -2.10 -2.66 1.43
CA LEU A 161 -2.45 -2.28 2.80
C LEU A 161 -3.79 -1.57 2.90
N LEU A 162 -4.04 -0.66 1.96
CA LEU A 162 -5.27 0.09 1.89
C LEU A 162 -6.41 -0.77 1.35
N ARG A 163 -6.17 -1.81 0.55
CA ARG A 163 -7.22 -2.62 -0.08
C ARG A 163 -8.23 -3.14 0.93
N ASN A 164 -7.77 -3.77 2.03
CA ASN A 164 -8.68 -4.26 3.06
C ASN A 164 -9.48 -3.13 3.75
N GLN A 165 -8.95 -1.90 3.77
CA GLN A 165 -9.70 -0.73 4.22
C GLN A 165 -10.61 -0.17 3.13
N ILE A 166 -10.19 -0.20 1.87
CA ILE A 166 -10.93 0.29 0.71
C ILE A 166 -12.15 -0.60 0.48
N ASP A 167 -11.99 -1.91 0.45
CA ASP A 167 -13.10 -2.86 0.28
C ASP A 167 -14.14 -2.73 1.40
N SER A 168 -13.70 -2.30 2.60
CA SER A 168 -14.55 -2.02 3.74
C SER A 168 -15.19 -0.62 3.74
N LEU A 169 -14.58 0.38 3.11
CA LEU A 169 -14.97 1.79 3.26
C LEU A 169 -15.52 2.43 1.98
N ILE A 170 -15.06 1.98 0.82
CA ILE A 170 -15.36 2.55 -0.49
C ILE A 170 -15.77 1.42 -1.42
N THR A 171 -17.08 1.26 -1.60
CA THR A 171 -17.60 0.32 -2.59
C THR A 171 -17.22 0.75 -4.01
N LEU A 172 -17.31 -0.16 -4.98
CA LEU A 172 -17.01 0.15 -6.38
C LEU A 172 -17.84 1.33 -6.90
N SER A 173 -19.13 1.37 -6.54
CA SER A 173 -20.03 2.46 -6.91
C SER A 173 -19.60 3.79 -6.32
N ASP A 174 -19.14 3.80 -5.06
CA ASP A 174 -18.58 5.00 -4.42
C ASP A 174 -17.30 5.45 -5.15
N ALA A 175 -16.40 4.51 -5.46
CA ALA A 175 -15.16 4.80 -6.17
C ALA A 175 -15.42 5.40 -7.57
N LEU A 176 -16.39 4.86 -8.31
CA LEU A 176 -16.80 5.38 -9.62
C LEU A 176 -17.39 6.79 -9.51
N ALA A 177 -18.25 7.04 -8.52
CA ALA A 177 -18.82 8.37 -8.29
C ALA A 177 -17.74 9.40 -7.96
N LEU A 178 -16.78 9.04 -7.10
CA LEU A 178 -15.63 9.88 -6.75
C LEU A 178 -14.73 10.13 -7.97
N ALA A 179 -14.39 9.10 -8.73
CA ALA A 179 -13.57 9.21 -9.92
C ALA A 179 -14.22 10.08 -11.01
N ALA A 180 -15.54 9.93 -11.22
CA ALA A 180 -16.30 10.77 -12.14
C ALA A 180 -16.33 12.23 -11.68
N ALA A 181 -16.64 12.49 -10.40
CA ALA A 181 -16.64 13.85 -9.85
C ALA A 181 -15.28 14.53 -10.01
N PHE A 182 -14.21 13.81 -9.66
CA PHE A 182 -12.83 14.26 -9.82
C PHE A 182 -12.49 14.54 -11.28
N GLY A 183 -12.78 13.59 -12.19
CA GLY A 183 -12.44 13.67 -13.60
C GLY A 183 -13.17 14.83 -14.29
N LEU A 184 -14.44 15.05 -13.97
CA LEU A 184 -15.20 16.19 -14.46
C LEU A 184 -14.63 17.52 -13.93
N GLY A 185 -14.32 17.61 -12.64
CA GLY A 185 -13.70 18.80 -12.05
C GLY A 185 -12.35 19.14 -12.68
N PHE A 186 -11.51 18.11 -12.88
CA PHE A 186 -10.24 18.23 -13.59
C PHE A 186 -10.44 18.68 -15.04
N GLY A 187 -11.35 18.05 -15.79
CA GLY A 187 -11.63 18.40 -17.19
C GLY A 187 -12.13 19.83 -17.37
N VAL A 188 -12.98 20.32 -16.46
CA VAL A 188 -13.43 21.72 -16.44
C VAL A 188 -12.27 22.66 -16.16
N ALA A 189 -11.42 22.34 -15.19
CA ALA A 189 -10.23 23.13 -14.87
C ALA A 189 -9.24 23.19 -16.04
N VAL A 190 -9.02 22.09 -16.75
CA VAL A 190 -8.15 22.04 -17.94
C VAL A 190 -8.67 22.91 -19.07
N ARG A 191 -9.98 22.87 -19.34
CA ARG A 191 -10.58 23.61 -20.46
C ARG A 191 -10.75 25.11 -20.20
N ARG A 192 -11.00 25.52 -18.95
CA ARG A 192 -11.42 26.90 -18.62
C ARG A 192 -10.62 27.56 -17.50
N GLY A 193 -9.76 26.82 -16.81
CA GLY A 193 -9.14 27.23 -15.55
C GLY A 193 -7.65 27.60 -15.64
N ALA A 194 -7.06 27.67 -16.83
CA ALA A 194 -5.65 28.01 -17.00
C ALA A 194 -5.34 29.44 -16.52
N ASP A 195 -6.22 30.39 -16.83
CA ASP A 195 -6.03 31.82 -16.53
C ASP A 195 -6.75 32.29 -15.26
N LEU A 196 -7.55 31.41 -14.64
CA LEU A 196 -8.35 31.78 -13.47
C LEU A 196 -7.51 31.75 -12.17
N PRO A 197 -7.78 32.67 -11.22
CA PRO A 197 -7.21 32.58 -9.89
C PRO A 197 -7.65 31.28 -9.19
N THR A 198 -6.79 30.75 -8.31
CA THR A 198 -6.98 29.43 -7.67
C THR A 198 -8.37 29.26 -7.05
N GLY A 199 -8.90 30.30 -6.40
CA GLY A 199 -10.24 30.27 -5.77
C GLY A 199 -11.38 30.11 -6.77
N GLN A 200 -11.36 30.87 -7.88
CA GLN A 200 -12.40 30.75 -8.92
C GLN A 200 -12.32 29.40 -9.64
N ARG A 201 -11.11 28.89 -9.86
CA ARG A 201 -10.90 27.57 -10.44
C ARG A 201 -11.44 26.45 -9.56
N LEU A 202 -11.22 26.53 -8.24
CA LEU A 202 -11.78 25.58 -7.27
C LEU A 202 -13.30 25.55 -7.33
N LEU A 203 -13.94 26.73 -7.30
CA LEU A 203 -15.39 26.83 -7.40
C LEU A 203 -15.91 26.28 -8.74
N LEU A 204 -15.25 26.63 -9.85
CA LEU A 204 -15.62 26.15 -11.18
C LEU A 204 -15.48 24.61 -11.29
N ALA A 205 -14.43 24.03 -10.71
CA ALA A 205 -14.19 22.59 -10.71
C ALA A 205 -15.12 21.83 -9.73
N ALA A 206 -15.63 22.50 -8.69
CA ALA A 206 -16.61 21.92 -7.76
C ALA A 206 -18.00 21.76 -8.40
N LEU A 207 -18.44 22.70 -9.24
CA LEU A 207 -19.77 22.69 -9.87
C LEU A 207 -20.17 21.37 -10.54
N PRO A 208 -19.34 20.73 -11.40
CA PRO A 208 -19.71 19.45 -11.98
C PRO A 208 -19.84 18.33 -10.94
N GLY A 209 -19.01 18.34 -9.89
CA GLY A 209 -19.12 17.41 -8.77
C GLY A 209 -20.42 17.60 -7.97
N VAL A 210 -20.80 18.86 -7.70
CA VAL A 210 -22.07 19.23 -7.07
C VAL A 210 -23.26 18.73 -7.90
N GLY A 211 -23.24 18.98 -9.21
CA GLY A 211 -24.29 18.52 -10.12
C GLY A 211 -24.42 16.99 -10.16
N LEU A 212 -23.28 16.28 -10.25
CA LEU A 212 -23.25 14.82 -10.21
C LEU A 212 -23.79 14.30 -8.86
N GLY A 213 -23.37 14.87 -7.74
CA GLY A 213 -23.81 14.47 -6.40
C GLY A 213 -25.30 14.69 -6.18
N ALA A 214 -25.86 15.80 -6.67
CA ALA A 214 -27.30 16.04 -6.59
C ALA A 214 -28.11 14.99 -7.39
N VAL A 215 -27.68 14.66 -8.61
CA VAL A 215 -28.32 13.64 -9.44
C VAL A 215 -28.23 12.26 -8.77
N LEU A 216 -27.05 11.87 -8.30
CA LEU A 216 -26.85 10.59 -7.61
C LEU A 216 -27.64 10.50 -6.31
N GLY A 217 -27.78 11.59 -5.54
CA GLY A 217 -28.58 11.59 -4.32
C GLY A 217 -30.09 11.45 -4.56
N VAL A 218 -30.60 12.01 -5.65
CA VAL A 218 -32.00 11.77 -6.07
C VAL A 218 -32.19 10.29 -6.46
N ILE A 219 -31.25 9.71 -7.21
CA ILE A 219 -31.31 8.29 -7.59
C ILE A 219 -31.20 7.39 -6.35
N ALA A 220 -30.29 7.71 -5.43
CA ALA A 220 -30.06 6.93 -4.21
C ALA A 220 -31.30 6.92 -3.30
N SER A 221 -31.91 8.09 -3.07
CA SER A 221 -33.16 8.21 -2.30
C SER A 221 -34.37 7.55 -2.99
N GLY A 222 -34.34 7.41 -4.32
CA GLY A 222 -35.34 6.66 -5.10
C GLY A 222 -35.19 5.13 -5.06
N GLY A 223 -34.35 4.59 -4.15
CA GLY A 223 -34.08 3.15 -4.07
C GLY A 223 -32.96 2.67 -4.99
N GLY A 224 -32.21 3.58 -5.64
CA GLY A 224 -31.08 3.21 -6.50
C GLY A 224 -29.95 2.46 -5.78
N VAL A 225 -29.90 2.55 -4.45
CA VAL A 225 -28.92 1.87 -3.57
C VAL A 225 -29.44 0.54 -3.00
N ALA A 226 -30.74 0.24 -3.17
CA ALA A 226 -31.33 -1.00 -2.69
C ALA A 226 -30.78 -2.24 -3.44
N GLU A 227 -31.09 -3.44 -2.97
CA GLU A 227 -30.74 -4.68 -3.67
C GLU A 227 -31.37 -4.71 -5.07
N GLY A 228 -30.52 -4.87 -6.11
CA GLY A 228 -30.92 -4.74 -7.52
C GLY A 228 -31.00 -3.30 -8.05
N GLY A 229 -30.68 -2.29 -7.23
CA GLY A 229 -30.67 -0.88 -7.63
C GLY A 229 -29.50 -0.54 -8.56
N ILE A 230 -29.69 0.45 -9.45
CA ILE A 230 -28.71 0.83 -10.48
C ILE A 230 -27.38 1.38 -9.93
N LEU A 231 -27.34 1.82 -8.66
CA LEU A 231 -26.14 2.33 -8.01
C LEU A 231 -25.45 1.29 -7.14
N ARG A 232 -25.99 0.07 -6.99
CA ARG A 232 -25.37 -1.00 -6.22
C ARG A 232 -24.64 -1.95 -7.17
N ILE A 233 -23.33 -1.78 -7.30
CA ILE A 233 -22.46 -2.67 -8.10
C ILE A 233 -21.74 -3.60 -7.12
N GLY A 234 -22.09 -4.89 -7.17
CA GLY A 234 -21.58 -5.91 -6.26
C GLY A 234 -22.48 -6.19 -5.06
N GLU A 235 -22.00 -7.01 -4.13
CA GLU A 235 -22.78 -7.48 -2.97
C GLU A 235 -22.91 -6.42 -1.86
N ASN A 236 -21.96 -5.50 -1.75
CA ASN A 236 -21.93 -4.50 -0.67
C ASN A 236 -22.77 -3.26 -1.01
N ALA A 237 -23.53 -2.76 -0.04
CA ALA A 237 -24.25 -1.50 -0.19
C ALA A 237 -23.27 -0.31 -0.18
N PRO A 238 -23.37 0.64 -1.12
CA PRO A 238 -22.48 1.80 -1.17
C PRO A 238 -22.63 2.68 0.06
N LEU A 239 -21.50 2.98 0.69
CA LEU A 239 -21.46 3.68 1.97
C LEU A 239 -21.59 5.18 1.78
N ILE A 240 -20.89 5.75 0.78
CA ILE A 240 -20.96 7.18 0.47
C ILE A 240 -22.29 7.50 -0.20
N LEU A 241 -22.70 6.75 -1.23
CA LEU A 241 -23.99 6.95 -1.90
C LEU A 241 -25.18 6.62 -0.99
N GLY A 242 -25.00 5.75 0.00
CA GLY A 242 -25.98 5.46 1.04
C GLY A 242 -26.08 6.55 2.11
N THR A 243 -25.09 7.45 2.24
CA THR A 243 -25.17 8.54 3.21
C THR A 243 -26.37 9.44 2.89
N GLY A 244 -27.32 9.50 3.83
CA GLY A 244 -28.51 10.33 3.71
C GLY A 244 -29.69 9.69 2.97
N ALA A 245 -29.60 8.44 2.50
CA ALA A 245 -30.74 7.74 1.91
C ALA A 245 -31.95 7.71 2.87
N ASP A 246 -31.71 7.55 4.16
CA ASP A 246 -32.74 7.57 5.21
C ASP A 246 -33.17 8.98 5.64
N ALA A 247 -32.37 10.01 5.32
CA ALA A 247 -32.60 11.40 5.73
C ALA A 247 -33.54 12.16 4.77
N GLY A 248 -34.04 11.49 3.73
CA GLY A 248 -34.94 12.04 2.72
C GLY A 248 -34.20 12.66 1.51
N LEU A 249 -34.95 12.85 0.42
CA LEU A 249 -34.42 13.19 -0.91
C LEU A 249 -33.54 14.45 -0.93
N ILE A 250 -33.94 15.51 -0.22
CA ILE A 250 -33.20 16.77 -0.19
C ILE A 250 -31.88 16.62 0.58
N ALA A 251 -31.89 15.92 1.71
CA ALA A 251 -30.70 15.70 2.52
C ALA A 251 -29.68 14.78 1.82
N ALA A 252 -30.15 13.72 1.15
CA ALA A 252 -29.33 12.85 0.32
C ALA A 252 -28.67 13.63 -0.82
N ALA A 253 -29.44 14.42 -1.56
CA ALA A 253 -28.92 15.22 -2.68
C ALA A 253 -27.89 16.27 -2.22
N LEU A 254 -28.14 16.98 -1.10
CA LEU A 254 -27.22 17.99 -0.59
C LEU A 254 -25.93 17.40 -0.04
N SER A 255 -25.99 16.31 0.73
CA SER A 255 -24.79 15.67 1.30
C SER A 255 -23.87 15.16 0.20
N LEU A 256 -24.41 14.44 -0.80
CA LEU A 256 -23.63 13.96 -1.94
C LEU A 256 -23.11 15.09 -2.82
N ALA A 257 -23.90 16.14 -3.03
CA ALA A 257 -23.44 17.32 -3.77
C ALA A 257 -22.23 18.00 -3.09
N VAL A 258 -22.22 18.08 -1.77
CA VAL A 258 -21.08 18.64 -1.01
C VAL A 258 -19.85 17.73 -1.11
N ILE A 259 -20.01 16.42 -0.89
CA ILE A 259 -18.90 15.45 -0.94
C ILE A 259 -18.27 15.42 -2.35
N LEU A 260 -19.08 15.20 -3.39
CA LEU A 260 -18.58 15.14 -4.76
C LEU A 260 -18.13 16.50 -5.29
N GLY A 261 -18.72 17.59 -4.81
CA GLY A 261 -18.26 18.95 -5.07
C GLY A 261 -16.84 19.19 -4.56
N ALA A 262 -16.56 18.78 -3.32
CA ALA A 262 -15.21 18.88 -2.75
C ALA A 262 -14.19 18.04 -3.55
N VAL A 263 -14.57 16.82 -3.96
CA VAL A 263 -13.73 15.94 -4.78
C VAL A 263 -13.45 16.53 -6.16
N GLY A 264 -14.46 17.12 -6.81
CA GLY A 264 -14.30 17.87 -8.06
C GLY A 264 -13.36 19.07 -7.91
N ALA A 265 -13.46 19.79 -6.79
CA ALA A 265 -12.57 20.90 -6.47
C ALA A 265 -11.10 20.45 -6.33
N VAL A 266 -10.85 19.30 -5.67
CA VAL A 266 -9.52 18.68 -5.59
C VAL A 266 -8.99 18.33 -6.98
N GLY A 267 -9.84 17.78 -7.86
CA GLY A 267 -9.49 17.56 -9.27
C GLY A 267 -8.99 18.85 -9.95
N GLY A 268 -9.63 19.99 -9.69
CA GLY A 268 -9.22 21.29 -10.22
C GLY A 268 -7.90 21.84 -9.68
N LEU A 269 -7.44 21.42 -8.50
CA LEU A 269 -6.15 21.87 -7.94
C LEU A 269 -4.95 21.28 -8.66
N LEU A 270 -5.10 20.08 -9.23
CA LEU A 270 -4.00 19.28 -9.75
C LEU A 270 -3.29 19.84 -10.97
N MET A 271 -3.89 20.82 -11.67
CA MET A 271 -3.21 21.52 -12.76
C MET A 271 -1.95 22.27 -12.32
N ARG A 272 -1.82 22.63 -11.03
CA ARG A 272 -0.62 23.33 -10.52
C ARG A 272 0.37 22.43 -9.80
N SER A 273 0.09 21.13 -9.71
CA SER A 273 1.04 20.22 -9.08
C SER A 273 2.26 19.98 -9.96
N THR A 274 3.35 19.52 -9.34
CA THR A 274 4.54 19.08 -10.07
C THR A 274 4.17 18.01 -11.11
N ARG A 275 4.84 17.99 -12.27
CA ARG A 275 4.55 17.03 -13.35
C ARG A 275 4.44 15.58 -12.85
N THR A 276 5.33 15.19 -11.94
CA THR A 276 5.34 13.84 -11.35
C THR A 276 4.05 13.51 -10.59
N PHE A 277 3.52 14.45 -9.81
CA PHE A 277 2.28 14.24 -9.07
C PHE A 277 1.05 14.32 -9.98
N HIS A 278 1.09 15.19 -10.99
CA HIS A 278 0.06 15.28 -12.01
C HIS A 278 -0.11 13.95 -12.76
N ASP A 279 1.00 13.40 -13.26
CA ASP A 279 1.00 12.14 -13.98
C ASP A 279 0.54 10.98 -13.07
N GLY A 280 1.04 10.93 -11.83
CA GLY A 280 0.63 9.93 -10.85
C GLY A 280 -0.88 9.92 -10.56
N MET A 281 -1.49 11.10 -10.43
CA MET A 281 -2.94 11.21 -10.21
C MET A 281 -3.76 10.83 -11.44
N LEU A 282 -3.28 11.12 -12.65
CA LEU A 282 -3.94 10.68 -13.88
C LEU A 282 -3.91 9.16 -14.00
N TYR A 283 -2.79 8.52 -13.69
CA TYR A 283 -2.70 7.05 -13.66
C TYR A 283 -3.62 6.45 -12.60
N LEU A 284 -3.71 7.07 -11.42
CA LEU A 284 -4.64 6.63 -10.37
C LEU A 284 -6.09 6.66 -10.87
N VAL A 285 -6.54 7.78 -11.45
CA VAL A 285 -7.91 7.91 -11.96
C VAL A 285 -8.18 6.93 -13.10
N ALA A 286 -7.24 6.81 -14.04
CA ALA A 286 -7.37 5.85 -15.13
C ALA A 286 -7.46 4.41 -14.60
N SER A 287 -6.65 4.05 -13.59
CA SER A 287 -6.71 2.72 -12.98
C SER A 287 -8.04 2.47 -12.27
N LEU A 288 -8.57 3.43 -11.51
CA LEU A 288 -9.85 3.31 -10.83
C LEU A 288 -11.02 3.14 -11.84
N LEU A 289 -10.99 3.86 -12.96
CA LEU A 289 -11.98 3.71 -14.02
C LEU A 289 -11.89 2.34 -14.69
N ILE A 290 -10.68 1.86 -14.98
CA ILE A 290 -10.48 0.53 -15.57
C ILE A 290 -10.96 -0.57 -14.60
N PHE A 291 -10.59 -0.49 -13.32
CA PHE A 291 -11.08 -1.45 -12.31
C PHE A 291 -12.60 -1.40 -12.17
N GLY A 292 -13.19 -0.20 -12.21
CA GLY A 292 -14.64 0.00 -12.26
C GLY A 292 -15.32 -0.71 -13.42
N VAL A 293 -14.75 -0.62 -14.63
CA VAL A 293 -15.29 -1.25 -15.83
C VAL A 293 -15.08 -2.77 -15.82
N LEU A 294 -13.91 -3.25 -15.37
CA LEU A 294 -13.59 -4.68 -15.32
C LEU A 294 -14.43 -5.43 -14.29
N ASN A 295 -14.73 -4.80 -13.14
CA ASN A 295 -15.56 -5.39 -12.09
C ASN A 295 -17.07 -5.29 -12.36
N TRP A 296 -17.47 -4.63 -13.46
CA TRP A 296 -18.86 -4.61 -13.92
C TRP A 296 -19.19 -5.84 -14.80
N GLN A 297 -18.19 -6.59 -15.27
CA GLN A 297 -18.38 -7.84 -16.03
C GLN A 297 -18.55 -9.02 -15.08
#